data_AF-A0A059LHL1-F1
#
_entry.id   AF-A0A059LHL1-F1
#
_cell.length_a   1.000
_cell.length_b   1.000
_cell.length_c   1.000
_cell.angle_alpha   90.00
_cell.angle_beta   90.00
_cell.angle_gamma   90.00
#
_symmetry.space_group_name_H-M   'P 1'
#
loop_
_entity.id
_entity.type
_entity.pdbx_description
1 polymer ?
#
loop_
_entity_poly.entity_id
_entity_poly.type
_entity_poly.pdbx_seq_one_letter_code
_entity_poly.pdbx_strand_id
1 'polypeptide(L)'
;RIAPDETSESLSLAAVDVTIAVQYLVDAGQAVFFRGYPRSGLMGFCDPAPDCPKILRVLYTHRGQPCVAQIADMAAATLPASGNRLTHPEQFDYVKDVVRRCADAAAAADA
;
A
#
# COMPACT_ATOMS: atom_id res chain seq x y z
N ARG A 1 -33.29 12.38 14.88
CA ARG A 1 -32.81 11.03 14.51
C ARG A 1 -31.75 11.24 13.44
N ILE A 2 -30.48 11.18 13.83
CA ILE A 2 -29.37 11.19 12.87
C ILE A 2 -29.27 9.75 12.37
N ALA A 3 -29.38 9.54 11.06
CA ALA A 3 -29.15 8.23 10.45
C ALA A 3 -27.71 7.80 10.75
N PRO A 4 -27.45 6.52 11.03
CA PRO A 4 -26.09 6.05 11.23
C PRO A 4 -25.28 6.35 9.98
N ASP A 5 -24.14 6.98 10.18
CA ASP A 5 -23.13 7.28 9.17
C ASP A 5 -22.64 5.95 8.57
N GLU A 6 -23.12 5.62 7.36
CA GLU A 6 -22.73 4.45 6.58
C GLU A 6 -21.33 4.61 5.97
N THR A 7 -20.37 5.20 6.69
CA THR A 7 -18.95 5.25 6.27
C THR A 7 -18.15 4.05 6.80
N SER A 8 -18.82 3.13 7.51
CA SER A 8 -18.27 1.81 7.87
C SER A 8 -18.76 0.71 6.93
N GLU A 9 -18.96 1.03 5.65
CA GLU A 9 -18.81 -0.01 4.63
C GLU A 9 -17.36 -0.50 4.75
N SER A 10 -17.23 -1.67 5.38
CA SER A 10 -16.14 -2.60 5.16
C SER A 10 -15.86 -2.59 3.66
N LEU A 11 -14.86 -1.82 3.24
CA LEU A 11 -14.50 -1.70 1.83
C LEU A 11 -14.03 -3.09 1.42
N SER A 12 -14.97 -3.90 0.94
CA SER A 12 -14.76 -4.94 -0.05
C SER A 12 -14.35 -4.28 -1.38
N LEU A 13 -13.49 -3.25 -1.30
CA LEU A 13 -12.66 -2.84 -2.42
C LEU A 13 -11.89 -4.10 -2.79
N ALA A 14 -12.03 -4.54 -4.04
CA ALA A 14 -11.21 -5.59 -4.60
C ALA A 14 -9.74 -5.13 -4.58
N ALA A 15 -9.09 -5.27 -3.43
CA ALA A 15 -7.69 -4.96 -3.21
C ALA A 15 -6.89 -6.23 -3.47
N VAL A 16 -5.92 -6.13 -4.36
CA VAL A 16 -4.97 -7.21 -4.61
C VAL A 16 -3.67 -6.88 -3.89
N ASP A 17 -3.14 -7.87 -3.18
CA ASP A 17 -1.81 -7.78 -2.61
C ASP A 17 -0.77 -7.90 -3.73
N VAL A 18 0.00 -6.82 -3.90
CA VAL A 18 1.06 -6.70 -4.92
C VAL A 18 2.43 -6.48 -4.28
N THR A 19 2.57 -6.81 -2.99
CA THR A 19 3.80 -6.57 -2.21
C THR A 19 5.03 -7.16 -2.90
N ILE A 20 4.94 -8.40 -3.41
CA ILE A 20 6.04 -9.06 -4.12
C ILE A 20 6.43 -8.30 -5.39
N ALA A 21 5.46 -7.88 -6.20
CA ALA A 21 5.72 -7.14 -7.43
C ALA A 21 6.35 -5.75 -7.16
N VAL A 22 5.91 -5.09 -6.09
CA VAL A 22 6.42 -3.76 -5.69
C VAL A 22 7.79 -3.86 -5.00
N GLN A 23 8.17 -5.00 -4.41
CA GLN A 23 9.47 -5.21 -3.78
C GLN A 23 10.65 -4.94 -4.73
N TYR A 24 10.47 -5.20 -6.03
CA TYR A 24 11.48 -4.92 -7.06
C TYR A 24 11.80 -3.42 -7.22
N LEU A 25 10.88 -2.55 -6.80
CA LEU A 25 11.06 -1.09 -6.85
C LEU A 25 11.82 -0.52 -5.65
N VAL A 26 12.25 -1.37 -4.71
CA VAL A 26 13.04 -0.93 -3.56
C VAL A 26 14.50 -0.82 -3.95
N ASP A 27 15.02 0.41 -3.91
CA ASP A 27 16.42 0.73 -4.19
C ASP A 27 16.97 1.61 -3.06
N ALA A 28 18.20 1.32 -2.61
CA ALA A 28 18.87 2.02 -1.51
C ALA A 28 17.99 2.26 -0.26
N GLY A 29 17.08 1.34 0.05
CA GLY A 29 16.16 1.43 1.20
C GLY A 29 14.94 2.34 0.98
N GLN A 30 14.67 2.75 -0.26
CA GLN A 30 13.51 3.55 -0.65
C GLN A 30 12.68 2.81 -1.68
N ALA A 31 11.35 2.88 -1.60
CA ALA A 31 10.49 2.42 -2.68
C ALA A 31 10.36 3.56 -3.71
N VAL A 32 10.85 3.32 -4.93
CA VAL A 32 10.93 4.32 -6.01
C VAL A 32 9.94 3.98 -7.12
N PHE A 33 8.96 4.85 -7.31
CA PHE A 33 7.93 4.70 -8.31
C PHE A 33 8.15 5.70 -9.44
N PHE A 34 8.27 5.21 -10.68
CA PHE A 34 8.55 6.04 -11.85
C PHE A 34 7.29 6.62 -12.48
N ARG A 35 7.43 7.81 -13.08
CA ARG A 35 6.35 8.47 -13.83
C ARG A 35 6.15 7.80 -15.19
N GLY A 36 4.91 7.65 -15.62
CA GLY A 36 4.57 7.19 -16.97
C GLY A 36 4.76 5.68 -17.19
N TYR A 37 5.00 4.93 -16.11
CA TYR A 37 5.08 3.47 -16.14
C TYR A 37 3.86 2.86 -15.42
N PRO A 38 2.99 2.09 -16.09
CA PRO A 38 1.85 1.44 -15.45
C PRO A 38 2.34 0.46 -14.39
N ARG A 39 1.63 0.35 -13.26
CA ARG A 39 1.97 -0.68 -12.27
C ARG A 39 1.75 -2.09 -12.80
N SER A 40 0.78 -2.26 -13.70
CA SER A 40 0.56 -3.53 -14.41
C SER A 40 1.72 -3.96 -15.30
N GLY A 41 2.65 -3.04 -15.63
CA GLY A 41 3.89 -3.38 -16.31
C GLY A 41 4.95 -4.00 -15.41
N LEU A 42 4.79 -3.99 -14.08
CA LEU A 42 5.76 -4.59 -13.17
C LEU A 42 5.67 -6.12 -13.23
N MET A 43 6.82 -6.79 -13.25
CA MET A 43 6.85 -8.25 -13.23
C MET A 43 6.17 -8.79 -11.97
N GLY A 44 5.28 -9.77 -12.14
CA GLY A 44 4.50 -10.36 -11.05
C GLY A 44 3.33 -9.50 -10.57
N PHE A 45 3.08 -8.34 -11.18
CA PHE A 45 1.93 -7.50 -10.83
C PHE A 45 0.66 -8.05 -11.48
N CYS A 46 -0.22 -8.62 -10.66
CA CYS A 46 -1.55 -9.01 -11.10
C CYS A 46 -2.45 -7.78 -11.13
N ASP A 47 -2.84 -7.32 -12.33
CA ASP A 47 -3.75 -6.20 -12.50
C ASP A 47 -5.20 -6.63 -12.27
N PRO A 48 -5.86 -6.24 -11.15
CA PRO A 48 -7.24 -6.65 -10.88
C PRO A 48 -8.27 -5.97 -11.77
N ALA A 49 -7.91 -4.85 -12.41
CA ALA A 49 -8.84 -4.05 -13.18
C ALA A 49 -8.07 -3.40 -14.34
N PRO A 50 -7.77 -4.17 -15.41
CA PRO A 50 -7.20 -3.65 -16.63
C PRO A 50 -8.05 -2.49 -17.18
N ASP A 51 -7.39 -1.47 -17.73
CA ASP A 51 -7.99 -0.27 -18.33
C ASP A 51 -8.86 0.60 -17.40
N CYS A 52 -9.05 0.20 -16.15
CA CYS A 52 -9.77 0.96 -15.13
C CYS A 52 -8.81 1.79 -14.25
N PRO A 53 -9.21 2.99 -13.81
CA PRO A 53 -8.46 3.76 -12.83
C PRO A 53 -8.26 2.99 -11.53
N LYS A 54 -7.01 2.97 -11.05
CA LYS A 54 -6.61 2.31 -9.80
C LYS A 54 -5.58 3.12 -9.06
N ILE A 55 -5.48 2.88 -7.75
CA ILE A 55 -4.53 3.53 -6.85
C ILE A 55 -3.74 2.44 -6.13
N LEU A 56 -2.42 2.56 -6.14
CA LEU A 56 -1.55 1.76 -5.29
C LEU A 56 -1.53 2.40 -3.89
N ARG A 57 -1.96 1.64 -2.88
CA ARG A 57 -1.87 2.04 -1.49
C ARG A 57 -0.72 1.30 -0.82
N VAL A 58 0.28 2.04 -0.33
CA VAL A 58 1.43 1.48 0.38
C VAL A 58 1.31 1.82 1.86
N LEU A 59 1.38 0.79 2.70
CA LEU A 59 1.38 0.91 4.15
C LEU A 59 2.78 0.56 4.67
N TYR A 60 3.35 1.43 5.49
CA TYR A 60 4.71 1.25 5.98
C TYR A 60 4.91 1.92 7.34
N THR A 61 6.03 1.63 7.99
CA THR A 61 6.46 2.33 9.20
C THR A 61 7.71 3.15 8.89
N HIS A 62 7.72 4.42 9.28
CA HIS A 62 8.88 5.30 9.14
C HIS A 62 9.16 5.98 10.48
N ARG A 63 10.38 5.78 11.01
CA ARG A 63 10.79 6.27 12.34
C ARG A 63 9.82 5.84 13.46
N GLY A 64 9.37 4.58 13.41
CA GLY A 64 8.45 4.01 14.40
C GLY A 64 7.02 4.55 14.32
N GLN A 65 6.66 5.23 13.22
CA GLN A 65 5.31 5.79 13.02
C GLN A 65 4.67 5.18 11.77
N PRO A 66 3.40 4.75 11.85
CA PRO A 66 2.69 4.20 10.71
C PRO A 66 2.35 5.29 9.68
N CYS A 67 2.56 4.97 8.42
CA CYS A 67 2.40 5.87 7.28
C CYS A 67 1.60 5.19 6.16
N VAL A 68 0.95 6.01 5.35
CA VAL A 68 0.25 5.60 4.13
C VAL A 68 0.68 6.47 2.96
N ALA A 69 0.88 5.86 1.81
CA ALA A 69 0.96 6.58 0.54
C ALA A 69 -0.12 6.06 -0.41
N GLN A 70 -0.76 6.99 -1.12
CA GLN A 70 -1.67 6.69 -2.22
C GLN A 70 -1.02 7.20 -3.51
N ILE A 71 -0.77 6.29 -4.44
CA ILE A 71 -0.01 6.57 -5.65
C ILE A 71 -0.87 6.16 -6.83
N ALA A 72 -1.22 7.11 -7.70
CA ALA A 72 -1.91 6.78 -8.94
C ALA A 72 -1.02 5.90 -9.84
N ASP A 73 -1.65 5.09 -10.71
CA ASP A 73 -0.98 4.04 -11.50
C ASP A 73 0.32 4.51 -12.19
N MET A 74 0.29 5.69 -12.83
CA MET A 74 1.41 6.26 -13.60
C MET A 74 2.17 7.39 -12.86
N ALA A 75 1.84 7.67 -11.59
CA ALA A 75 2.45 8.76 -10.85
C ALA A 75 3.85 8.39 -10.33
N ALA A 76 4.74 9.37 -10.24
CA ALA A 76 5.99 9.18 -9.52
C ALA A 76 5.77 9.35 -8.01
N ALA A 77 6.53 8.59 -7.22
CA ALA A 77 6.60 8.73 -5.77
C ALA A 77 7.91 8.12 -5.25
N THR A 78 8.41 8.66 -4.15
CA THR A 78 9.54 8.06 -3.43
C THR A 78 9.14 7.93 -1.98
N LEU A 79 9.09 6.70 -1.47
CA LEU A 79 8.80 6.46 -0.05
C LEU A 79 10.12 6.37 0.72
N PRO A 80 10.24 7.04 1.88
CA PRO A 80 9.15 7.60 2.68
C PRO A 80 8.74 9.06 2.38
N ALA A 81 9.38 9.75 1.43
CA ALA A 81 9.20 11.19 1.20
C ALA A 81 7.78 11.61 0.75
N SER A 82 7.09 10.75 0.00
CA SER A 82 5.75 11.03 -0.58
C SER A 82 4.57 10.46 0.22
N GLY A 83 4.79 9.93 1.43
CA GLY A 83 3.72 9.37 2.25
C GLY A 83 3.34 10.24 3.44
N ASN A 84 2.13 10.04 3.94
CA ASN A 84 1.56 10.77 5.07
C ASN A 84 1.57 9.89 6.31
N ARG A 85 1.83 10.50 7.47
CA ARG A 85 1.61 9.83 8.75
C ARG A 85 0.11 9.58 8.92
N LEU A 86 -0.24 8.39 9.37
CA LEU A 86 -1.60 8.12 9.81
C LEU A 86 -1.83 8.84 11.15
N THR A 87 -2.90 9.62 11.25
CA THR A 87 -3.24 10.40 12.45
C THR A 87 -4.46 9.83 13.18
N HIS A 88 -5.15 8.90 12.54
CA HIS A 88 -6.47 8.42 12.93
C HIS A 88 -6.40 7.00 13.50
N PRO A 89 -6.80 6.78 14.77
CA PRO A 89 -6.74 5.49 15.47
C PRO A 89 -7.29 4.30 14.68
N GLU A 90 -8.44 4.50 14.05
CA GLU A 90 -9.19 3.51 13.28
C GLU A 90 -8.43 3.00 12.06
N GLN A 91 -7.48 3.78 11.54
CA GLN A 91 -6.65 3.37 10.39
C GLN A 91 -5.42 2.57 10.85
N PHE A 92 -5.00 2.70 12.11
CA PHE A 92 -3.80 2.02 12.60
C PHE A 92 -3.96 0.51 12.71
N ASP A 93 -5.14 0.01 13.08
CA ASP A 93 -5.30 -1.42 13.36
C ASP A 93 -5.21 -2.24 12.07
N TYR A 94 -5.80 -1.77 10.97
CA TYR A 94 -5.60 -2.36 9.64
C TYR A 94 -4.13 -2.34 9.22
N VAL A 95 -3.42 -1.23 9.44
CA VAL A 95 -1.98 -1.13 9.11
C VAL A 95 -1.15 -2.08 9.96
N LYS A 96 -1.39 -2.14 11.27
CA LYS A 96 -0.70 -3.07 12.17
C LYS A 96 -0.93 -4.51 11.74
N ASP A 97 -2.14 -4.87 11.32
CA ASP A 97 -2.44 -6.21 10.83
C ASP A 97 -1.74 -6.54 9.51
N VAL A 98 -1.66 -5.59 8.58
CA VAL A 98 -0.88 -5.77 7.34
C VAL A 98 0.61 -5.88 7.66
N VAL A 99 1.16 -4.97 8.47
CA VAL A 99 2.58 -4.95 8.84
C VAL A 99 2.96 -6.23 9.60
N ARG A 100 2.13 -6.69 10.53
CA ARG A 100 2.32 -7.95 11.25
C ARG A 100 2.38 -9.13 10.29
N ARG A 101 1.42 -9.24 9.37
CA ARG A 101 1.41 -10.30 8.36
C ARG A 101 2.67 -10.29 7.48
N CYS A 102 3.15 -9.11 7.10
CA CYS A 102 4.41 -8.99 6.35
C CYS A 102 5.64 -9.38 7.20
N ALA A 103 5.67 -9.00 8.48
CA ALA A 103 6.76 -9.37 9.39
C ALA A 103 6.80 -10.88 9.67
N ASP A 104 5.63 -11.51 9.87
CA ASP A 104 5.51 -12.95 10.06
C ASP A 104 5.96 -13.72 8.80
N ALA A 105 5.57 -13.22 7.60
CA ALA A 105 6.01 -13.81 6.32
C ALA A 105 7.52 -13.67 6.11
N ALA A 106 8.12 -12.54 6.48
CA ALA A 106 9.57 -12.35 6.43
C ALA A 106 10.30 -13.29 7.40
N ALA A 107 9.82 -13.42 8.64
CA ALA A 107 10.40 -14.33 9.64
C ALA A 107 10.31 -15.80 9.22
N ALA A 108 9.25 -16.19 8.50
CA ALA A 108 9.11 -17.55 7.96
C ALA A 108 10.03 -17.84 6.76
N ALA A 109 10.51 -16.80 6.04
CA ALA A 109 11.45 -16.97 4.93
C ALA A 109 12.91 -17.13 5.40
N ASP A 110 13.22 -16.72 6.63
CA ASP A 110 14.54 -16.82 7.26
C ASP A 110 14.75 -18.12 8.08
N ALA A 111 13.75 -19.01 8.15
CA ALA A 111 13.75 -20.27 8.90
C ALA A 111 13.94 -21.51 8.01
#